data_AF-H2ZLH6-F1
#
_entry.id   AF-H2ZLH6-F1
#
_cell.length_a   1.000
_cell.length_b   1.000
_cell.length_c   1.000
_cell.angle_alpha   90.00
_cell.angle_beta   90.00
_cell.angle_gamma   90.00
#
_symmetry.space_group_name_H-M   'P 1'
#
loop_
_entity.id
_entity.type
_entity.pdbx_description
1 polymer ?
#
loop_
_entity_poly.entity_id
_entity_poly.type
_entity_poly.pdbx_seq_one_letter_code
_entity_poly.pdbx_strand_id
1 'polypeptide(L)'
;MKIFHCIFVITCLLMLIGSSNAWRRRRRAPPPPPPINCQVGPWTNWGACSVSCGSGIQTRARAITVWPANGGAGCPVTAQSRACNIPPQHCQVSVWSNWGACTASCGAGTQSRSRSVTVNPANCGNACPVLTSSRSCTGTQCPVNCQVSAWTTWSACSVSCGAGTRSRRRSVTVNPQYGGTACPVLTQSENCQVPPINCAVSPWSNWGTCSESCGEGEHSRTRSVTVNPANCGSACPVLQNTRGCSSSLCPIDCQVGSWSSWGGCSASCGSGTYTRTRPITINPVYDGEPCPATTQSDTCNVPQQDCKVSSWSSWGACTASCGCGVQSQTRQITTSTANCGAACPP
;
A
#
# COMPACT_ATOMS: atom_id res chain seq x y z
N MET A 1 127.50 117.87 -68.55
CA MET A 1 127.46 118.06 -70.02
C MET A 1 126.05 118.54 -70.40
N LYS A 2 125.98 119.82 -70.76
CA LYS A 2 125.07 120.53 -71.70
C LYS A 2 123.61 120.00 -71.82
N ILE A 3 122.57 120.65 -71.27
CA ILE A 3 121.98 121.99 -71.54
C ILE A 3 121.21 122.07 -72.88
N PHE A 4 119.87 122.17 -72.73
CA PHE A 4 118.89 122.94 -73.50
C PHE A 4 118.63 122.57 -74.97
N HIS A 5 117.42 122.04 -75.26
CA HIS A 5 116.57 122.47 -76.40
C HIS A 5 115.15 121.84 -76.49
N CYS A 6 114.60 121.20 -75.45
CA CYS A 6 113.23 120.63 -75.55
C CYS A 6 112.32 120.90 -74.32
N ILE A 7 112.50 122.07 -73.67
CA ILE A 7 111.64 122.55 -72.57
C ILE A 7 110.49 123.44 -73.09
N PHE A 8 110.33 123.63 -74.40
CA PHE A 8 109.43 124.67 -74.94
C PHE A 8 108.03 124.24 -75.40
N VAL A 9 107.63 122.96 -75.31
CA VAL A 9 106.33 122.52 -75.87
C VAL A 9 105.40 121.84 -74.85
N ILE A 10 105.88 121.50 -73.66
CA ILE A 10 105.07 120.78 -72.65
C ILE A 10 104.25 121.73 -71.75
N THR A 11 104.43 123.05 -71.88
CA THR A 11 103.73 124.07 -71.07
C THR A 11 102.57 124.78 -71.78
N CYS A 12 102.16 124.34 -72.98
CA CYS A 12 101.11 125.01 -73.78
C CYS A 12 99.82 124.20 -74.02
N LEU A 13 99.64 123.04 -73.37
CA LEU A 13 98.42 122.21 -73.43
C LEU A 13 97.62 122.20 -72.11
N LEU A 14 97.90 123.18 -71.24
CA LEU A 14 97.30 123.35 -69.92
C LEU A 14 96.57 124.68 -69.71
N MET A 15 96.14 125.39 -70.76
CA MET A 15 95.17 126.49 -70.62
C MET A 15 94.28 126.64 -71.86
N LEU A 16 92.97 126.80 -71.60
CA LEU A 16 91.89 127.25 -72.51
C LEU A 16 91.09 126.17 -73.28
N ILE A 17 90.15 125.52 -72.58
CA ILE A 17 88.69 125.44 -72.82
C ILE A 17 88.12 124.96 -71.46
N GLY A 18 87.32 125.69 -70.70
CA GLY A 18 86.17 126.47 -71.12
C GLY A 18 84.89 125.76 -70.66
N SER A 19 84.56 125.96 -69.38
CA SER A 19 83.21 126.04 -68.79
C SER A 19 82.02 125.38 -69.52
N SER A 20 81.41 124.36 -68.90
CA SER A 20 79.93 124.22 -68.89
C SER A 20 79.45 123.19 -67.87
N ASN A 21 78.81 123.70 -66.82
CA ASN A 21 77.98 122.94 -65.88
C ASN A 21 76.67 122.54 -66.56
N ALA A 22 76.31 121.25 -66.61
CA ALA A 22 74.90 120.85 -66.72
C ALA A 22 74.57 119.42 -66.23
N TRP A 23 73.92 119.37 -65.06
CA TRP A 23 72.79 118.50 -64.71
C TRP A 23 72.93 116.96 -64.71
N ARG A 24 73.06 116.38 -63.50
CA ARG A 24 72.21 115.26 -63.05
C ARG A 24 71.71 115.52 -61.63
N ARG A 25 70.45 115.96 -61.51
CA ARG A 25 69.71 115.91 -60.25
C ARG A 25 69.35 114.45 -59.94
N ARG A 26 70.03 113.82 -58.99
CA ARG A 26 69.46 112.67 -58.28
C ARG A 26 68.51 113.22 -57.21
N ARG A 27 67.21 112.94 -57.35
CA ARG A 27 66.22 113.17 -56.30
C ARG A 27 66.69 112.40 -55.07
N ARG A 28 66.96 113.09 -53.95
CA ARG A 28 67.21 112.44 -52.66
C ARG A 28 65.95 111.66 -52.33
N ALA A 29 66.07 110.34 -52.21
CA ALA A 29 65.00 109.52 -51.65
C ALA A 29 64.63 110.09 -50.27
N PRO A 30 63.35 110.15 -49.89
CA PRO A 30 62.95 110.53 -48.55
C PRO A 30 63.73 109.67 -47.53
N PRO A 31 64.14 110.23 -46.38
CA PRO A 31 64.78 109.42 -45.35
C PRO A 31 63.85 108.25 -44.99
N PRO A 32 64.39 107.03 -44.80
CA PRO A 32 63.58 105.89 -44.43
C PRO A 32 62.81 106.21 -43.13
N PRO A 33 61.54 105.79 -43.03
CA PRO A 33 60.73 106.03 -41.84
C PRO A 33 61.44 105.47 -40.60
N PRO A 34 61.27 106.12 -39.43
CA PRO A 34 61.99 105.73 -38.22
C PRO A 34 61.65 104.29 -37.81
N PRO A 35 62.62 103.57 -37.20
CA PRO A 35 62.42 102.21 -36.75
C PRO A 35 61.34 102.16 -35.67
N ILE A 36 60.33 101.32 -35.87
CA ILE A 36 59.30 101.05 -34.87
C ILE A 36 59.71 99.77 -34.15
N ASN A 37 60.07 99.90 -32.88
CA ASN A 37 60.41 98.75 -32.05
C ASN A 37 59.12 98.06 -31.58
N CYS A 38 59.16 96.74 -31.51
CA CYS A 38 58.02 95.98 -31.04
C CYS A 38 57.66 96.34 -29.59
N GLN A 39 56.37 96.59 -29.33
CA GLN A 39 55.82 96.75 -27.98
C GLN A 39 54.87 95.60 -27.66
N VAL A 40 54.90 95.15 -26.42
CA VAL A 40 54.11 94.02 -25.93
C VAL A 40 53.29 94.44 -24.71
N GLY A 41 52.09 93.88 -24.59
CA GLY A 41 51.18 94.11 -23.47
C GLY A 41 51.58 93.35 -22.20
N PRO A 42 50.76 93.45 -21.13
CA PRO A 42 50.98 92.67 -19.91
C PRO A 42 50.82 91.17 -20.18
N TRP A 43 51.50 90.37 -19.35
CA TRP A 43 51.32 88.93 -19.36
C TRP A 43 49.91 88.56 -18.91
N THR A 44 49.32 87.55 -19.54
CA THR A 44 48.13 86.87 -19.00
C THR A 44 48.48 86.19 -17.68
N ASN A 45 47.44 85.88 -16.89
CA ASN A 45 47.59 84.91 -15.81
C ASN A 45 48.11 83.58 -16.36
N TRP A 46 48.81 82.82 -15.52
CA TRP A 46 49.24 81.47 -15.85
C TRP A 46 48.01 80.58 -16.10
N GLY A 47 48.02 79.83 -17.20
CA GLY A 47 47.00 78.82 -17.48
C GLY A 47 47.04 77.67 -16.48
N ALA A 48 46.08 76.75 -16.61
CA ALA A 48 46.09 75.51 -15.86
C ALA A 48 47.38 74.71 -16.15
N CYS A 49 47.78 73.84 -15.21
CA CYS A 49 48.89 72.93 -15.44
C CYS A 49 48.53 71.98 -16.60
N SER A 50 49.50 71.64 -17.45
CA SER A 50 49.29 70.76 -18.61
C SER A 50 48.88 69.32 -18.24
N VAL A 51 48.98 68.97 -16.96
CA VAL A 51 48.61 67.67 -16.40
C VAL A 51 47.65 67.87 -15.23
N SER A 52 46.82 66.87 -14.94
CA SER A 52 45.94 66.84 -13.76
C SER A 52 46.65 66.34 -12.50
N CYS A 53 47.89 65.86 -12.60
CA CYS A 53 48.69 65.31 -11.51
C CYS A 53 50.17 65.19 -11.89
N GLY A 54 51.05 65.20 -10.89
CA GLY A 54 52.50 65.11 -11.07
C GLY A 54 53.12 66.38 -11.63
N SER A 55 54.26 66.24 -12.30
CA SER A 55 54.99 67.37 -12.90
C SER A 55 54.46 67.70 -14.29
N GLY A 56 54.11 68.96 -14.51
CA GLY A 56 53.69 69.49 -15.81
C GLY A 56 54.18 70.91 -16.05
N ILE A 57 53.58 71.58 -17.03
CA ILE A 57 53.97 72.93 -17.45
C ILE A 57 52.74 73.84 -17.46
N GLN A 58 52.88 75.03 -16.88
CA GLN A 58 51.94 76.14 -17.08
C GLN A 58 52.50 77.08 -18.13
N THR A 59 51.62 77.60 -18.98
CA THR A 59 51.97 78.57 -20.01
C THR A 59 51.22 79.89 -19.78
N ARG A 60 51.87 81.00 -20.11
CA ARG A 60 51.24 82.32 -20.22
C ARG A 60 51.75 83.02 -21.46
N ALA A 61 50.94 83.91 -22.00
CA ALA A 61 51.27 84.68 -23.21
C ALA A 61 51.08 86.17 -22.97
N ARG A 62 51.69 87.00 -23.81
CA ARG A 62 51.40 88.43 -23.91
C ARG A 62 51.23 88.80 -25.37
N ALA A 63 50.23 89.64 -25.65
CA ALA A 63 49.97 90.09 -27.01
C ALA A 63 51.00 91.16 -27.43
N ILE A 64 51.34 91.16 -28.71
CA ILE A 64 52.09 92.25 -29.34
C ILE A 64 51.11 93.41 -29.53
N THR A 65 51.37 94.53 -28.88
CA THR A 65 50.55 95.75 -28.98
C THR A 65 50.98 96.63 -30.13
N VAL A 66 52.27 96.60 -30.51
CA VAL A 66 52.82 97.29 -31.68
C VAL A 66 53.80 96.37 -32.39
N TRP A 67 53.57 96.11 -33.69
CA TRP A 67 54.43 95.28 -34.51
C TRP A 67 55.70 96.03 -34.96
N PRO A 68 56.87 95.36 -35.04
CA PRO A 68 58.10 96.01 -35.47
C PRO A 68 58.05 96.32 -36.97
N ALA A 69 58.49 97.52 -37.35
CA ALA A 69 58.56 97.97 -38.74
C ALA A 69 59.81 98.83 -38.98
N ASN A 70 60.17 99.02 -40.26
CA ASN A 70 61.26 99.91 -40.69
C ASN A 70 62.63 99.60 -40.04
N GLY A 71 62.94 98.31 -39.85
CA GLY A 71 64.22 97.86 -39.27
C GLY A 71 64.33 97.99 -37.74
N GLY A 72 63.21 98.19 -37.03
CA GLY A 72 63.18 98.18 -35.56
C GLY A 72 63.42 96.81 -34.92
N ALA A 73 63.73 96.80 -33.63
CA ALA A 73 64.04 95.60 -32.87
C ALA A 73 62.83 94.64 -32.82
N GLY A 74 63.11 93.34 -33.03
CA GLY A 74 62.11 92.28 -32.96
C GLY A 74 61.47 92.15 -31.58
N CYS A 75 60.30 91.49 -31.53
CA CYS A 75 59.57 91.32 -30.30
C CYS A 75 60.33 90.47 -29.28
N PRO A 76 60.35 90.86 -27.99
CA PRO A 76 60.83 89.98 -26.94
C PRO A 76 59.88 88.77 -26.79
N VAL A 77 60.31 87.72 -26.10
CA VAL A 77 59.53 86.47 -25.95
C VAL A 77 58.07 86.75 -25.59
N THR A 78 57.14 86.19 -26.37
CA THR A 78 55.69 86.41 -26.24
C THR A 78 54.97 85.27 -25.53
N ALA A 79 55.66 84.15 -25.31
CA ALA A 79 55.20 83.01 -24.53
C ALA A 79 56.25 82.64 -23.48
N GLN A 80 55.78 82.24 -22.31
CA GLN A 80 56.63 81.74 -21.23
C GLN A 80 56.02 80.47 -20.65
N SER A 81 56.87 79.50 -20.35
CA SER A 81 56.52 78.26 -19.68
C SER A 81 57.20 78.18 -18.32
N ARG A 82 56.51 77.63 -17.32
CA ARG A 82 57.11 77.27 -16.03
C ARG A 82 56.64 75.89 -15.59
N ALA A 83 57.45 75.23 -14.77
CA ALA A 83 57.05 73.97 -14.15
C ALA A 83 55.91 74.19 -13.15
N CYS A 84 54.96 73.26 -13.13
CA CYS A 84 53.96 73.09 -12.08
C CYS A 84 54.05 71.65 -11.56
N ASN A 85 53.76 71.47 -10.28
CA ASN A 85 53.64 70.15 -9.67
C ASN A 85 52.31 70.08 -8.93
N ILE A 86 51.48 69.11 -9.31
CA ILE A 86 50.21 68.82 -8.63
C ILE A 86 50.39 67.50 -7.87
N PRO A 87 50.55 67.51 -6.54
CA PRO A 87 50.75 66.28 -5.79
C PRO A 87 49.50 65.38 -5.88
N PRO A 88 49.67 64.06 -6.00
CA PRO A 88 48.56 63.14 -6.00
C PRO A 88 47.89 63.11 -4.62
N GLN A 89 46.56 63.12 -4.61
CA GLN A 89 45.77 63.04 -3.39
C GLN A 89 45.13 61.66 -3.30
N HIS A 90 45.79 60.75 -2.58
CA HIS A 90 45.30 59.39 -2.38
C HIS A 90 44.07 59.39 -1.46
N CYS A 91 43.13 58.48 -1.72
CA CYS A 91 41.97 58.32 -0.86
C CYS A 91 42.38 57.95 0.58
N GLN A 92 41.82 58.65 1.57
CA GLN A 92 41.95 58.31 2.99
C GLN A 92 40.61 57.81 3.53
N VAL A 93 40.67 56.84 4.44
CA VAL A 93 39.48 56.21 5.03
C VAL A 93 39.56 56.25 6.55
N SER A 94 38.40 56.18 7.21
CA SER A 94 38.32 56.12 8.67
C SER A 94 38.86 54.79 9.21
N VAL A 95 39.03 54.73 10.53
CA VAL A 95 39.16 53.44 11.22
C VAL A 95 37.89 52.60 10.99
N TRP A 96 38.05 51.27 11.08
CA TRP A 96 36.93 50.35 10.99
C TRP A 96 35.95 50.56 12.15
N SER A 97 34.66 50.46 11.88
CA SER A 97 33.66 50.30 12.94
C SER A 97 33.91 49.02 13.74
N ASN A 98 33.32 48.94 14.92
CA ASN A 98 33.18 47.66 15.62
C ASN A 98 32.43 46.66 14.72
N TRP A 99 32.70 45.37 14.95
CA TRP A 99 31.94 44.30 14.30
C TRP A 99 30.48 44.36 14.73
N GLY A 100 29.55 44.29 13.77
CA GLY A 100 28.13 44.15 14.03
C GLY A 100 27.80 42.82 14.72
N ALA A 101 26.53 42.69 15.14
CA ALA A 101 26.01 41.42 15.66
C ALA A 101 26.13 40.30 14.60
N CYS A 102 26.26 39.05 15.06
CA CYS A 102 26.22 37.91 14.17
C CYS A 102 24.84 37.85 13.50
N THR A 103 24.78 37.64 12.19
CA THR A 103 23.49 37.57 11.46
C THR A 103 22.60 36.43 11.92
N ALA A 104 23.18 35.36 12.47
CA ALA A 104 22.44 34.23 13.03
C ALA A 104 22.57 34.23 14.55
N SER A 105 21.44 34.08 15.25
CA SER A 105 21.43 33.93 16.72
C SER A 105 22.00 32.57 17.15
N CYS A 106 21.88 31.56 16.29
CA CYS A 106 22.42 30.22 16.49
C CYS A 106 23.11 29.72 15.21
N GLY A 107 24.06 28.79 15.33
CA GLY A 107 24.75 28.19 14.18
C GLY A 107 25.70 29.15 13.47
N ALA A 108 25.99 28.88 12.19
CA ALA A 108 26.92 29.70 11.41
C ALA A 108 26.26 30.99 10.92
N GLY A 109 26.93 32.12 11.12
CA GLY A 109 26.52 33.43 10.65
C GLY A 109 27.69 34.25 10.15
N THR A 110 27.42 35.51 9.82
CA THR A 110 28.44 36.47 9.39
C THR A 110 28.34 37.74 10.22
N GLN A 111 29.47 38.30 10.61
CA GLN A 111 29.55 39.68 11.12
C GLN A 111 30.11 40.56 10.04
N SER A 112 29.59 41.78 9.93
CA SER A 112 30.08 42.81 9.02
C SER A 112 30.54 44.04 9.80
N ARG A 113 31.51 44.75 9.24
CA ARG A 113 31.95 46.07 9.70
C ARG A 113 32.24 46.95 8.49
N SER A 114 32.18 48.26 8.70
CA SER A 114 32.37 49.26 7.65
C SER A 114 33.27 50.40 8.10
N ARG A 115 33.85 51.11 7.13
CA ARG A 115 34.56 52.38 7.32
C ARG A 115 34.15 53.34 6.22
N SER A 116 34.24 54.64 6.48
CA SER A 116 33.87 55.67 5.51
C SER A 116 35.11 56.30 4.87
N VAL A 117 34.91 56.92 3.71
CA VAL A 117 35.94 57.75 3.07
C VAL A 117 36.00 59.08 3.82
N THR A 118 37.19 59.44 4.30
CA THR A 118 37.45 60.73 4.95
C THR A 118 38.04 61.74 3.98
N VAL A 119 38.77 61.28 2.96
CA VAL A 119 39.32 62.12 1.89
C VAL A 119 39.11 61.41 0.56
N ASN A 120 38.37 62.05 -0.36
CA ASN A 120 38.17 61.53 -1.71
C ASN A 120 39.48 61.59 -2.53
N PRO A 121 39.72 60.62 -3.44
CA PRO A 121 40.88 60.64 -4.31
C PRO A 121 40.77 61.79 -5.31
N ALA A 122 41.87 62.53 -5.48
CA ALA A 122 41.99 63.60 -6.47
C ALA A 122 43.40 63.59 -7.08
N ASN A 123 43.60 64.33 -8.16
CA ASN A 123 44.90 64.47 -8.84
C ASN A 123 45.58 63.12 -9.09
N CYS A 124 44.86 62.17 -9.70
CA CYS A 124 45.35 60.81 -10.00
C CYS A 124 45.78 59.99 -8.76
N GLY A 125 45.30 60.33 -7.56
CA GLY A 125 45.52 59.52 -6.38
C GLY A 125 44.85 58.14 -6.47
N ASN A 126 45.37 57.20 -5.67
CA ASN A 126 44.84 55.83 -5.63
C ASN A 126 43.38 55.81 -5.17
N ALA A 127 42.61 54.90 -5.78
CA ALA A 127 41.24 54.62 -5.39
C ALA A 127 41.15 54.18 -3.93
N CYS A 128 39.98 54.38 -3.33
CA CYS A 128 39.75 53.98 -1.95
C CYS A 128 39.88 52.46 -1.79
N PRO A 129 40.55 52.00 -0.72
CA PRO A 129 40.56 50.58 -0.39
C PRO A 129 39.15 50.12 0.01
N VAL A 130 38.93 48.80 0.10
CA VAL A 130 37.63 48.23 0.46
C VAL A 130 37.05 48.85 1.73
N LEU A 131 35.77 49.20 1.69
CA LEU A 131 35.08 49.94 2.76
C LEU A 131 34.27 49.03 3.68
N THR A 132 34.08 47.77 3.29
CA THR A 132 33.34 46.76 4.05
C THR A 132 34.18 45.51 4.22
N SER A 133 34.03 44.86 5.37
CA SER A 133 34.69 43.60 5.66
C SER A 133 33.72 42.68 6.40
N SER A 134 33.73 41.41 6.03
CA SER A 134 32.90 40.37 6.62
C SER A 134 33.76 39.25 7.21
N ARG A 135 33.31 38.64 8.31
CA ARG A 135 33.92 37.44 8.89
C ARG A 135 32.87 36.45 9.35
N SER A 136 33.22 35.17 9.36
CA SER A 136 32.39 34.12 9.92
C SER A 136 32.26 34.28 11.44
N CYS A 137 31.07 34.00 11.97
CA CYS A 137 30.79 33.87 13.40
C CYS A 137 29.97 32.61 13.65
N THR A 138 30.05 32.08 14.85
CA THR A 138 29.20 30.97 15.29
C THR A 138 28.38 31.44 16.48
N GLY A 139 27.06 31.44 16.35
CA GLY A 139 26.12 31.68 17.44
C GLY A 139 26.04 30.48 18.38
N THR A 140 24.99 30.44 19.20
CA THR A 140 24.73 29.29 20.08
C THR A 140 24.32 28.04 19.29
N GLN A 141 24.20 26.90 19.97
CA GLN A 141 23.64 25.68 19.37
C GLN A 141 22.18 25.93 18.94
N CYS A 142 21.83 25.56 17.71
CA CYS A 142 20.48 25.81 17.19
C CYS A 142 19.45 24.85 17.80
N PRO A 143 18.22 25.32 18.08
CA PRO A 143 17.14 24.47 18.53
C PRO A 143 16.88 23.34 17.54
N VAL A 144 16.95 22.09 18.01
CA VAL A 144 16.57 20.91 17.25
C VAL A 144 15.17 20.51 17.71
N ASN A 145 14.19 20.62 16.82
CA ASN A 145 12.80 20.27 17.12
C ASN A 145 12.61 18.75 17.09
N CYS A 146 11.78 18.23 17.99
CA CYS A 146 11.45 16.81 17.96
C CYS A 146 10.80 16.41 16.64
N GLN A 147 11.29 15.31 16.04
CA GLN A 147 10.67 14.67 14.88
C GLN A 147 10.18 13.28 15.28
N VAL A 148 9.04 12.87 14.73
CA VAL A 148 8.41 11.58 15.01
C VAL A 148 8.14 10.82 13.72
N SER A 149 8.10 9.49 13.80
CA SER A 149 7.76 8.63 12.68
C SER A 149 6.27 8.70 12.32
N ALA A 150 5.91 8.08 11.19
CA ALA A 150 4.52 7.83 10.85
C ALA A 150 3.86 6.92 11.91
N TRP A 151 2.55 7.05 12.06
CA TRP A 151 1.78 6.16 12.92
C TRP A 151 1.85 4.71 12.44
N THR A 152 1.91 3.76 13.38
CA THR A 152 1.63 2.36 13.08
C THR A 152 0.18 2.18 12.63
N THR A 153 -0.13 1.02 12.05
CA THR A 153 -1.51 0.59 11.88
C THR A 153 -2.21 0.51 13.24
N TRP A 154 -3.53 0.68 13.24
CA TRP A 154 -4.34 0.47 14.44
C TRP A 154 -4.21 -0.98 14.92
N SER A 155 -4.15 -1.15 16.24
CA SER A 155 -4.26 -2.47 16.86
C SER A 155 -5.62 -3.10 16.55
N ALA A 156 -5.72 -4.40 16.81
CA ALA A 156 -7.03 -5.03 16.99
C ALA A 156 -7.81 -4.32 18.12
N CYS A 157 -9.13 -4.46 18.10
CA CYS A 157 -9.97 -3.96 19.17
C CYS A 157 -9.61 -4.66 20.49
N SER A 158 -9.67 -3.95 21.61
CA SER A 158 -9.34 -4.46 22.94
C SER A 158 -10.23 -5.61 23.40
N VAL A 159 -11.37 -5.79 22.73
CA VAL A 159 -12.37 -6.82 22.97
C VAL A 159 -12.58 -7.65 21.70
N SER A 160 -12.97 -8.90 21.89
CA SER A 160 -13.35 -9.79 20.78
C SER A 160 -14.81 -9.58 20.32
N CYS A 161 -15.61 -8.81 21.05
CA CYS A 161 -17.00 -8.49 20.72
C CYS A 161 -17.49 -7.23 21.44
N GLY A 162 -18.46 -6.53 20.84
CA GLY A 162 -19.06 -5.34 21.42
C GLY A 162 -18.16 -4.11 21.37
N ALA A 163 -18.30 -3.24 22.37
CA ALA A 163 -17.59 -1.98 22.44
C ALA A 163 -16.21 -2.13 23.10
N GLY A 164 -15.17 -1.64 22.43
CA GLY A 164 -13.81 -1.58 22.98
C GLY A 164 -13.04 -0.37 22.48
N THR A 165 -11.72 -0.44 22.65
CA THR A 165 -10.79 0.58 22.17
C THR A 165 -9.67 -0.05 21.36
N ARG A 166 -9.12 0.69 20.41
CA ARG A 166 -7.91 0.31 19.68
C ARG A 166 -6.91 1.44 19.75
N SER A 167 -5.64 1.11 19.68
CA SER A 167 -4.55 2.09 19.80
C SER A 167 -3.55 1.97 18.67
N ARG A 168 -2.86 3.07 18.38
CA ARG A 168 -1.70 3.11 17.49
C ARG A 168 -0.62 3.97 18.12
N ARG A 169 0.63 3.73 17.73
CA ARG A 169 1.80 4.44 18.28
C ARG A 169 2.69 4.96 17.17
N ARG A 170 3.55 5.92 17.51
CA ARG A 170 4.68 6.38 16.70
C ARG A 170 5.89 6.58 17.61
N SER A 171 7.07 6.58 17.02
CA SER A 171 8.34 6.72 17.74
C SER A 171 9.00 8.06 17.46
N VAL A 172 9.84 8.51 18.38
CA VAL A 172 10.70 9.68 18.16
C VAL A 172 11.83 9.29 17.22
N THR A 173 12.01 10.03 16.12
CA THR A 173 13.11 9.84 15.16
C THR A 173 14.23 10.85 15.40
N VAL A 174 13.91 12.04 15.93
CA VAL A 174 14.89 13.05 16.35
C VAL A 174 14.46 13.59 17.70
N ASN A 175 15.33 13.48 18.70
CA ASN A 175 15.08 14.03 20.03
C ASN A 175 15.24 15.56 20.01
N PRO A 176 14.41 16.29 20.77
CA PRO A 176 14.54 17.73 20.87
C PRO A 176 15.83 18.10 21.62
N GLN A 177 16.56 19.10 21.13
CA GLN A 177 17.79 19.60 21.74
C GLN A 177 17.83 21.13 21.72
N TYR A 178 18.64 21.72 22.59
CA TYR A 178 18.96 23.16 22.60
C TYR A 178 17.73 24.08 22.64
N GLY A 179 16.72 23.71 23.43
CA GLY A 179 15.47 24.49 23.54
C GLY A 179 14.48 24.27 22.38
N GLY A 180 14.68 23.25 21.55
CA GLY A 180 13.73 22.86 20.52
C GLY A 180 12.41 22.33 21.09
N THR A 181 11.39 22.32 20.23
CA THR A 181 10.02 21.95 20.62
C THR A 181 9.92 20.48 21.05
N ALA A 182 9.20 20.25 22.15
CA ALA A 182 8.96 18.92 22.69
C ALA A 182 8.17 18.03 21.71
N CYS A 183 8.33 16.71 21.86
CA CYS A 183 7.64 15.74 21.01
C CYS A 183 6.12 15.82 21.18
N PRO A 184 5.35 15.71 20.08
CA PRO A 184 3.91 15.58 20.17
C PRO A 184 3.53 14.21 20.78
N VAL A 185 2.23 14.01 21.07
CA VAL A 185 1.73 12.73 21.62
C VAL A 185 2.15 11.55 20.74
N LEU A 186 2.65 10.49 21.38
CA LEU A 186 3.22 9.32 20.71
C LEU A 186 2.24 8.14 20.61
N THR A 187 1.14 8.21 21.35
CA THR A 187 0.09 7.19 21.39
C THR A 187 -1.25 7.83 21.12
N GLN A 188 -2.08 7.14 20.35
CA GLN A 188 -3.46 7.53 20.09
C GLN A 188 -4.38 6.34 20.32
N SER A 189 -5.53 6.58 20.92
CA SER A 189 -6.57 5.57 21.16
C SER A 189 -7.91 6.07 20.63
N GLU A 190 -8.72 5.15 20.11
CA GLU A 190 -10.08 5.43 19.65
C GLU A 190 -11.01 4.25 19.95
N ASN A 191 -12.32 4.52 19.96
CA ASN A 191 -13.34 3.50 20.17
C ASN A 191 -13.48 2.62 18.93
N CYS A 192 -13.71 1.33 19.13
CA CYS A 192 -14.03 0.36 18.10
C CYS A 192 -15.26 -0.45 18.51
N GLN A 193 -15.98 -0.96 17.53
CA GLN A 193 -17.13 -1.85 17.71
C GLN A 193 -16.87 -3.14 16.94
N VAL A 194 -17.02 -4.27 17.61
CA VAL A 194 -16.91 -5.60 17.00
C VAL A 194 -18.30 -6.22 17.00
N PRO A 195 -19.02 -6.22 15.85
CA PRO A 195 -20.39 -6.72 15.81
C PRO A 195 -20.45 -8.23 16.03
N PRO A 196 -21.48 -8.73 16.74
CA PRO A 196 -21.66 -10.16 16.93
C PRO A 196 -22.03 -10.84 15.61
N ILE A 197 -21.45 -12.02 15.38
CA ILE A 197 -21.77 -12.88 14.25
C ILE A 197 -22.55 -14.06 14.79
N ASN A 198 -23.88 -13.99 14.68
CA ASN A 198 -24.76 -15.07 15.13
C ASN A 198 -24.66 -16.27 14.20
N CYS A 199 -24.85 -17.47 14.77
CA CYS A 199 -24.91 -18.66 13.95
C CYS A 199 -26.09 -18.62 12.97
N ALA A 200 -25.83 -18.94 11.70
CA ALA A 200 -26.86 -19.16 10.70
C ALA A 200 -26.83 -20.62 10.25
N VAL A 201 -28.01 -21.16 9.96
CA VAL A 201 -28.19 -22.56 9.55
C VAL A 201 -28.97 -22.63 8.24
N SER A 202 -28.78 -23.71 7.49
CA SER A 202 -29.52 -23.99 6.27
C SER A 202 -31.01 -24.23 6.57
N PRO A 203 -31.88 -24.19 5.54
CA PRO A 203 -33.18 -24.82 5.62
C PRO A 203 -33.05 -26.31 6.03
N TRP A 204 -34.11 -26.84 6.63
CA TRP A 204 -34.21 -28.26 6.94
C TRP A 204 -34.17 -29.09 5.65
N SER A 205 -33.51 -30.24 5.71
CA SER A 205 -33.67 -31.30 4.72
C SER A 205 -35.12 -31.77 4.67
N ASN A 206 -35.47 -32.49 3.61
CA ASN A 206 -36.68 -33.29 3.61
C ASN A 206 -36.64 -34.29 4.78
N TRP A 207 -37.83 -34.70 5.24
CA TRP A 207 -37.95 -35.79 6.22
C TRP A 207 -37.38 -37.08 5.64
N GLY A 208 -36.60 -37.79 6.45
CA GLY A 208 -36.20 -39.16 6.14
C GLY A 208 -37.40 -40.11 6.12
N THR A 209 -37.13 -41.36 5.74
CA THR A 209 -38.12 -42.45 5.83
C THR A 209 -38.46 -42.74 7.28
N CYS A 210 -39.65 -43.31 7.51
CA CYS A 210 -40.01 -43.81 8.84
C CYS A 210 -39.06 -44.95 9.24
N SER A 211 -38.66 -45.00 10.51
CA SER A 211 -37.77 -46.03 11.04
C SER A 211 -38.38 -47.43 10.91
N GLU A 212 -39.70 -47.52 11.07
CA GLU A 212 -40.46 -48.75 10.93
C GLU A 212 -41.24 -48.77 9.62
N SER A 213 -41.22 -49.93 8.96
CA SER A 213 -41.97 -50.15 7.72
C SER A 213 -43.48 -50.27 7.95
N CYS A 214 -43.89 -50.59 9.19
CA CYS A 214 -45.26 -50.73 9.63
C CYS A 214 -45.42 -50.22 11.09
N GLY A 215 -46.61 -49.86 11.51
CA GLY A 215 -46.88 -49.40 12.88
C GLY A 215 -46.36 -48.00 13.19
N GLU A 216 -45.97 -47.78 14.45
CA GLU A 216 -45.41 -46.51 14.91
C GLU A 216 -43.88 -46.51 14.78
N GLY A 217 -43.34 -45.46 14.18
CA GLY A 217 -41.91 -45.23 14.09
C GLY A 217 -41.56 -43.75 14.21
N GLU A 218 -40.30 -43.43 13.96
CA GLU A 218 -39.82 -42.05 13.92
C GLU A 218 -39.13 -41.75 12.60
N HIS A 219 -39.26 -40.51 12.14
CA HIS A 219 -38.42 -39.98 11.08
C HIS A 219 -37.66 -38.75 11.54
N SER A 220 -36.52 -38.49 10.93
CA SER A 220 -35.70 -37.32 11.27
C SER A 220 -35.34 -36.52 10.03
N ARG A 221 -35.07 -35.23 10.25
CA ARG A 221 -34.51 -34.32 9.26
C ARG A 221 -33.36 -33.54 9.89
N THR A 222 -32.43 -33.10 9.07
CA THR A 222 -31.22 -32.41 9.51
C THR A 222 -31.04 -31.09 8.76
N ARG A 223 -30.24 -30.19 9.32
CA ARG A 223 -29.78 -28.96 8.67
C ARG A 223 -28.32 -28.70 9.06
N SER A 224 -27.60 -27.96 8.24
CA SER A 224 -26.17 -27.66 8.48
C SER A 224 -25.96 -26.21 8.89
N VAL A 225 -24.82 -25.95 9.54
CA VAL A 225 -24.38 -24.60 9.88
C VAL A 225 -23.82 -23.94 8.61
N THR A 226 -24.35 -22.76 8.26
CA THR A 226 -23.88 -21.97 7.12
C THR A 226 -22.97 -20.82 7.56
N VAL A 227 -23.15 -20.31 8.79
CA VAL A 227 -22.27 -19.31 9.41
C VAL A 227 -21.98 -19.75 10.83
N ASN A 228 -20.70 -19.93 11.16
CA ASN A 228 -20.28 -20.24 12.53
C ASN A 228 -20.41 -19.00 13.43
N PRO A 229 -20.84 -19.17 14.69
CA PRO A 229 -20.94 -18.06 15.61
C PRO A 229 -19.54 -17.53 15.94
N ALA A 230 -19.38 -16.20 15.87
CA ALA A 230 -18.16 -15.50 16.22
C ALA A 230 -18.48 -14.16 16.90
N ASN A 231 -17.47 -13.52 17.50
CA ASN A 231 -17.62 -12.23 18.17
C ASN A 231 -18.78 -12.22 19.18
N CYS A 232 -18.87 -13.26 20.02
CA CYS A 232 -19.93 -13.42 21.02
C CYS A 232 -21.36 -13.49 20.43
N GLY A 233 -21.49 -13.85 19.15
CA GLY A 233 -22.79 -14.15 18.57
C GLY A 233 -23.42 -15.40 19.16
N SER A 234 -24.74 -15.50 19.03
CA SER A 234 -25.53 -16.59 19.61
C SER A 234 -25.18 -17.95 19.00
N ALA A 235 -25.22 -18.98 19.84
CA ALA A 235 -24.99 -20.37 19.45
C ALA A 235 -26.00 -20.85 18.39
N CYS A 236 -25.62 -21.89 17.66
CA CYS A 236 -26.48 -22.48 16.64
C CYS A 236 -27.75 -23.08 17.25
N PRO A 237 -28.92 -22.88 16.62
CA PRO A 237 -30.13 -23.61 17.00
C PRO A 237 -29.96 -25.10 16.67
N VAL A 238 -30.86 -25.95 17.18
CA VAL A 238 -30.81 -27.41 16.98
C VAL A 238 -30.68 -27.80 15.50
N LEU A 239 -29.82 -28.77 15.20
CA LEU A 239 -29.49 -29.18 13.83
C LEU A 239 -30.20 -30.46 13.37
N GLN A 240 -30.85 -31.15 14.30
CA GLN A 240 -31.63 -32.36 14.04
C GLN A 240 -33.01 -32.20 14.67
N ASN A 241 -34.03 -32.68 13.95
CA ASN A 241 -35.40 -32.70 14.44
C ASN A 241 -36.01 -34.06 14.10
N THR A 242 -36.58 -34.70 15.12
CA THR A 242 -37.21 -36.02 15.04
C THR A 242 -38.70 -35.89 15.35
N ARG A 243 -39.52 -36.65 14.65
CA ARG A 243 -40.98 -36.69 14.86
C ARG A 243 -41.49 -38.12 14.64
N GLY A 244 -42.55 -38.48 15.37
CA GLY A 244 -43.28 -39.72 15.13
C GLY A 244 -43.94 -39.76 13.76
N CYS A 245 -43.93 -40.95 13.15
CA CYS A 245 -44.65 -41.32 11.94
C CYS A 245 -45.44 -42.60 12.19
N SER A 246 -46.59 -42.73 11.53
CA SER A 246 -47.38 -43.95 11.55
C SER A 246 -47.54 -44.44 10.13
N SER A 247 -47.09 -45.66 9.87
CA SER A 247 -47.27 -46.37 8.61
C SER A 247 -48.46 -47.34 8.72
N SER A 248 -48.66 -48.19 7.71
CA SER A 248 -49.70 -49.21 7.74
C SER A 248 -49.53 -50.17 8.92
N LEU A 249 -50.60 -50.81 9.35
CA LEU A 249 -50.56 -51.80 10.42
C LEU A 249 -49.59 -52.94 10.08
N CYS A 250 -48.89 -53.45 11.10
CA CYS A 250 -47.88 -54.48 10.91
C CYS A 250 -48.49 -55.83 10.53
N PRO A 251 -47.82 -56.60 9.65
CA PRO A 251 -48.18 -57.97 9.37
C PRO A 251 -48.27 -58.76 10.68
N ILE A 252 -49.37 -59.49 10.85
CA ILE A 252 -49.53 -60.45 11.94
C ILE A 252 -49.55 -61.82 11.29
N ASP A 253 -48.52 -62.61 11.56
CA ASP A 253 -48.38 -63.95 11.00
C ASP A 253 -49.35 -64.94 11.65
N CYS A 254 -49.69 -65.98 10.90
CA CYS A 254 -50.55 -67.02 11.42
C CYS A 254 -49.87 -67.81 12.56
N GLN A 255 -50.55 -67.94 13.69
CA GLN A 255 -50.15 -68.83 14.77
C GLN A 255 -51.10 -70.01 14.89
N VAL A 256 -50.55 -71.19 15.15
CA VAL A 256 -51.28 -72.44 15.29
C VAL A 256 -51.01 -73.05 16.66
N GLY A 257 -52.05 -73.63 17.27
CA GLY A 257 -51.95 -74.31 18.54
C GLY A 257 -51.32 -75.70 18.44
N SER A 258 -51.30 -76.41 19.56
CA SER A 258 -50.84 -77.79 19.63
C SER A 258 -51.74 -78.73 18.83
N TRP A 259 -51.16 -79.80 18.29
CA TRP A 259 -51.91 -80.88 17.66
C TRP A 259 -52.84 -81.57 18.65
N SER A 260 -54.04 -81.93 18.19
CA SER A 260 -54.92 -82.85 18.89
C SER A 260 -54.26 -84.23 19.01
N SER A 261 -54.78 -85.05 19.92
CA SER A 261 -54.55 -86.49 19.87
C SER A 261 -54.98 -87.04 18.49
N TRP A 262 -54.35 -88.13 18.07
CA TRP A 262 -54.74 -88.85 16.86
C TRP A 262 -56.19 -89.33 16.98
N GLY A 263 -56.98 -89.11 15.92
CA GLY A 263 -58.32 -89.68 15.81
C GLY A 263 -58.29 -91.21 15.67
N GLY A 264 -59.48 -91.81 15.67
CA GLY A 264 -59.63 -93.23 15.36
C GLY A 264 -59.18 -93.56 13.93
N CYS A 265 -58.84 -94.83 13.69
CA CYS A 265 -58.53 -95.31 12.35
C CYS A 265 -59.78 -95.20 11.46
N SER A 266 -59.62 -94.68 10.24
CA SER A 266 -60.74 -94.51 9.29
C SER A 266 -61.35 -95.85 8.84
N ALA A 267 -60.60 -96.94 8.94
CA ALA A 267 -61.03 -98.28 8.60
C ALA A 267 -61.47 -99.04 9.86
N SER A 268 -62.59 -99.76 9.77
CA SER A 268 -63.09 -100.67 10.81
C SER A 268 -62.35 -102.01 10.84
N CYS A 269 -61.55 -102.30 9.81
CA CYS A 269 -60.68 -103.47 9.67
C CYS A 269 -59.66 -103.23 8.55
N GLY A 270 -58.44 -103.75 8.68
CA GLY A 270 -57.37 -103.58 7.67
C GLY A 270 -56.73 -102.19 7.69
N SER A 271 -56.16 -101.78 6.55
CA SER A 271 -55.44 -100.50 6.39
C SER A 271 -56.40 -99.31 6.33
N GLY A 272 -56.18 -98.33 7.19
CA GLY A 272 -56.85 -97.04 7.18
C GLY A 272 -55.86 -95.90 7.45
N THR A 273 -56.40 -94.71 7.70
CA THR A 273 -55.63 -93.55 8.14
C THR A 273 -56.25 -92.98 9.41
N TYR A 274 -55.43 -92.54 10.36
CA TYR A 274 -55.89 -91.64 11.41
C TYR A 274 -55.45 -90.22 11.07
N THR A 275 -56.25 -89.26 11.48
CA THR A 275 -55.98 -87.84 11.26
C THR A 275 -55.92 -87.12 12.59
N ARG A 276 -55.04 -86.12 12.69
CA ARG A 276 -55.07 -85.14 13.78
C ARG A 276 -55.11 -83.73 13.20
N THR A 277 -55.69 -82.82 13.96
CA THR A 277 -55.83 -81.42 13.56
C THR A 277 -55.23 -80.52 14.63
N ARG A 278 -54.83 -79.31 14.25
CA ARG A 278 -54.45 -78.25 15.21
C ARG A 278 -55.25 -76.99 14.92
N PRO A 279 -55.73 -76.27 15.94
CA PRO A 279 -56.46 -75.03 15.73
C PRO A 279 -55.52 -73.91 15.29
N ILE A 280 -56.02 -73.00 14.46
CA ILE A 280 -55.38 -71.70 14.25
C ILE A 280 -55.71 -70.84 15.46
N THR A 281 -54.69 -70.34 16.16
CA THR A 281 -54.85 -69.47 17.34
C THR A 281 -54.84 -68.00 16.97
N ILE A 282 -54.14 -67.61 15.90
CA ILE A 282 -54.16 -66.26 15.32
C ILE A 282 -54.22 -66.38 13.80
N ASN A 283 -55.21 -65.75 13.17
CA ASN A 283 -55.30 -65.69 11.71
C ASN A 283 -54.33 -64.64 11.16
N PRO A 284 -53.72 -64.91 9.99
CA PRO A 284 -52.83 -63.95 9.37
C PRO A 284 -53.61 -62.73 8.88
N VAL A 285 -53.14 -61.52 9.20
CA VAL A 285 -53.72 -60.25 8.75
C VAL A 285 -52.62 -59.28 8.32
N TYR A 286 -53.00 -58.26 7.54
CA TYR A 286 -52.07 -57.23 7.01
C TYR A 286 -50.86 -57.83 6.28
N ASP A 287 -51.11 -58.79 5.38
CA ASP A 287 -50.09 -59.53 4.60
C ASP A 287 -49.10 -60.37 5.45
N GLY A 288 -49.50 -60.79 6.66
CA GLY A 288 -48.76 -61.77 7.46
C GLY A 288 -48.67 -63.15 6.81
N GLU A 289 -47.67 -63.93 7.23
CA GLU A 289 -47.40 -65.24 6.65
C GLU A 289 -48.59 -66.22 6.78
N PRO A 290 -48.93 -66.98 5.71
CA PRO A 290 -50.07 -67.89 5.72
C PRO A 290 -49.88 -69.05 6.70
N CYS A 291 -50.99 -69.60 7.21
CA CYS A 291 -50.94 -70.69 8.17
C CYS A 291 -50.24 -71.93 7.63
N PRO A 292 -49.32 -72.55 8.39
CA PRO A 292 -48.80 -73.86 8.05
C PRO A 292 -49.92 -74.91 8.14
N ALA A 293 -49.74 -76.08 7.53
CA ALA A 293 -50.78 -77.12 7.44
C ALA A 293 -51.45 -77.42 8.80
N THR A 294 -52.78 -77.42 8.84
CA THR A 294 -53.60 -77.59 10.05
C THR A 294 -54.12 -79.00 10.25
N THR A 295 -53.92 -79.87 9.26
CA THR A 295 -54.33 -81.27 9.28
C THR A 295 -53.14 -82.15 8.92
N GLN A 296 -52.95 -83.22 9.68
CA GLN A 296 -51.96 -84.25 9.41
C GLN A 296 -52.65 -85.61 9.40
N SER A 297 -52.30 -86.43 8.42
CA SER A 297 -52.81 -87.80 8.27
C SER A 297 -51.65 -88.77 8.27
N ASP A 298 -51.81 -89.90 8.94
CA ASP A 298 -50.87 -91.02 8.91
C ASP A 298 -51.65 -92.35 8.90
N THR A 299 -50.95 -93.45 8.64
CA THR A 299 -51.53 -94.76 8.37
C THR A 299 -51.73 -95.58 9.66
N CYS A 300 -52.80 -96.39 9.66
CA CYS A 300 -53.13 -97.33 10.73
C CYS A 300 -53.60 -98.67 10.17
N ASN A 301 -53.53 -99.70 11.00
CA ASN A 301 -54.01 -101.03 10.66
C ASN A 301 -54.83 -101.60 11.83
N VAL A 302 -56.08 -101.97 11.57
CA VAL A 302 -56.98 -102.58 12.57
C VAL A 302 -57.00 -104.10 12.36
N PRO A 303 -56.46 -104.90 13.30
CA PRO A 303 -56.38 -106.35 13.15
C PRO A 303 -57.78 -106.99 13.19
N GLN A 304 -58.03 -107.92 12.27
CA GLN A 304 -59.26 -108.70 12.19
C GLN A 304 -59.30 -109.78 13.28
N GLN A 305 -60.48 -110.03 13.86
CA GLN A 305 -60.68 -111.05 14.89
C GLN A 305 -61.87 -111.96 14.56
N ASP A 306 -61.54 -113.16 14.08
CA ASP A 306 -62.50 -114.20 13.72
C ASP A 306 -63.14 -114.85 14.95
N CYS A 307 -64.37 -115.34 14.79
CA CYS A 307 -65.04 -116.08 15.84
C CYS A 307 -64.41 -117.46 16.06
N LYS A 308 -64.25 -117.82 17.34
CA LYS A 308 -63.84 -119.16 17.77
C LYS A 308 -64.93 -119.78 18.62
N VAL A 309 -65.20 -121.06 18.38
CA VAL A 309 -66.18 -121.88 19.12
C VAL A 309 -65.46 -123.02 19.84
N SER A 310 -66.04 -123.46 20.96
CA SER A 310 -65.57 -124.62 21.73
C SER A 310 -65.83 -125.93 20.99
N SER A 311 -65.21 -127.00 21.47
CA SER A 311 -65.57 -128.37 21.08
C SER A 311 -67.05 -128.68 21.39
N TRP A 312 -67.64 -129.60 20.64
CA TRP A 312 -69.00 -130.11 20.88
C TRP A 312 -69.09 -130.88 22.20
N SER A 313 -70.22 -130.75 22.90
CA SER A 313 -70.55 -131.58 24.07
C SER A 313 -70.87 -133.02 23.66
N SER A 314 -70.86 -133.96 24.62
CA SER A 314 -71.28 -135.33 24.39
C SER A 314 -72.75 -135.40 23.97
N TRP A 315 -73.07 -136.27 23.00
CA TRP A 315 -74.44 -136.51 22.54
C TRP A 315 -75.39 -136.84 23.70
N GLY A 316 -76.52 -136.11 23.76
CA GLY A 316 -77.58 -136.35 24.74
C GLY A 316 -78.29 -137.69 24.55
N ALA A 317 -79.02 -138.14 25.58
CA ALA A 317 -79.79 -139.38 25.52
C ALA A 317 -80.82 -139.36 24.38
N CYS A 318 -80.99 -140.49 23.70
CA CYS A 318 -81.94 -140.62 22.61
C CYS A 318 -83.36 -140.44 23.13
N THR A 319 -84.18 -139.65 22.44
CA THR A 319 -85.52 -139.28 22.91
C THR A 319 -86.55 -140.42 22.93
N ALA A 320 -86.23 -141.61 22.40
CA ALA A 320 -87.11 -142.78 22.44
C ALA A 320 -86.33 -144.07 22.71
N SER A 321 -86.88 -144.95 23.54
CA SER A 321 -86.29 -146.24 23.94
C SER A 321 -86.69 -147.43 23.07
N CYS A 322 -87.66 -147.28 22.16
CA CYS A 322 -87.83 -148.12 20.97
C CYS A 322 -88.51 -147.30 19.85
N GLY A 323 -88.06 -147.46 18.59
CA GLY A 323 -88.40 -146.60 17.45
C GLY A 323 -87.30 -145.57 17.09
N CYS A 324 -87.57 -144.66 16.16
CA CYS A 324 -86.62 -143.61 15.74
C CYS A 324 -86.62 -142.44 16.74
N GLY A 325 -85.49 -142.14 17.37
CA GLY A 325 -85.27 -140.97 18.23
C GLY A 325 -84.11 -140.09 17.74
N VAL A 326 -84.00 -138.87 18.26
CA VAL A 326 -82.95 -137.89 17.91
C VAL A 326 -82.04 -137.68 19.11
N GLN A 327 -80.73 -137.55 18.87
CA GLN A 327 -79.76 -137.06 19.85
C GLN A 327 -79.29 -135.67 19.43
N SER A 328 -78.97 -134.82 20.41
CA SER A 328 -78.44 -133.48 20.20
C SER A 328 -77.17 -133.25 21.01
N GLN A 329 -76.25 -132.47 20.47
CA GLN A 329 -75.08 -131.92 21.15
C GLN A 329 -75.02 -130.40 20.95
N THR A 330 -74.34 -129.69 21.84
CA THR A 330 -74.21 -128.21 21.81
C THR A 330 -72.75 -127.78 21.98
N ARG A 331 -72.38 -126.61 21.47
CA ARG A 331 -71.07 -125.96 21.68
C ARG A 331 -71.25 -124.46 21.98
N GLN A 332 -70.25 -123.81 22.59
CA GLN A 332 -70.30 -122.40 22.99
C GLN A 332 -69.28 -121.55 22.21
N ILE A 333 -69.58 -120.27 22.02
CA ILE A 333 -68.63 -119.32 21.40
C ILE A 333 -67.58 -118.91 22.46
N THR A 334 -66.29 -119.13 22.17
CA THR A 334 -65.17 -118.76 23.05
C THR A 334 -64.55 -117.41 22.70
N THR A 335 -64.73 -116.93 21.48
CA THR A 335 -64.32 -115.60 21.04
C THR A 335 -65.34 -115.09 20.05
N SER A 336 -65.98 -113.96 20.34
CA SER A 336 -66.92 -113.32 19.41
C SER A 336 -66.18 -112.65 18.26
N THR A 337 -66.84 -112.52 17.11
CA THR A 337 -66.32 -111.74 15.98
C THR A 337 -66.13 -110.27 16.35
N ALA A 338 -64.95 -109.72 16.07
CA ALA A 338 -64.68 -108.29 16.12
C ALA A 338 -63.89 -107.85 14.89
N ASN A 339 -64.00 -106.57 14.53
CA ASN A 339 -63.25 -105.93 13.42
C ASN A 339 -63.30 -106.74 12.11
N CYS A 340 -64.51 -106.95 11.58
CA CYS A 340 -64.79 -107.66 10.33
C CYS A 340 -64.29 -109.12 10.26
N GLY A 341 -63.95 -109.76 11.39
CA GLY A 341 -63.59 -111.17 11.40
C GLY A 341 -64.76 -112.09 11.07
N ALA A 342 -64.45 -113.30 10.63
CA ALA A 342 -65.40 -114.30 10.15
C ALA A 342 -66.39 -114.77 11.23
N ALA A 343 -67.69 -114.82 10.87
CA ALA A 343 -68.80 -115.21 11.74
C ALA A 343 -68.64 -116.62 12.34
N CYS A 344 -69.25 -116.86 13.50
CA CYS A 344 -69.22 -118.16 14.14
C CYS A 344 -69.91 -119.22 13.26
N PRO A 345 -69.30 -120.39 13.04
CA PRO A 345 -69.94 -121.49 12.33
C PRO A 345 -71.17 -122.00 13.12
N PRO A 346 -72.23 -122.47 12.43
CA PRO A 346 -73.50 -122.86 13.04
C PRO A 346 -73.40 -123.99 14.06
#